data_AF-A0A090RJK1-F1
#
_entry.id   AF-A0A090RJK1-F1
#
_cell.length_a   1.000
_cell.length_b   1.000
_cell.length_c   1.000
_cell.angle_alpha   90.00
_cell.angle_beta   90.00
_cell.angle_gamma   90.00
#
_symmetry.space_group_name_H-M   'P 1'
#
loop_
_entity.id
_entity.type
_entity.pdbx_description
1 polymer ?
#
loop_
_entity_poly.entity_id
_entity_poly.type
_entity_poly.pdbx_seq_one_letter_code
_entity_poly.pdbx_strand_id
1 'polypeptide(L)'
;MKFRSTALVKGFRQSAPYLNAHIGKTIVIMLGGEAIAHNNFPHIVNDIALLNSLGLRIVLVYGARPQISLLTEQAGYPTPYHKGVRITDARALELAKQAAGQLQLDITARFSMG
;
A
#
# COMPACT_ATOMS: atom_id res chain seq x y z
N MET A 1 21.62 3.58 38.68
CA MET A 1 20.62 4.64 38.41
C MET A 1 20.17 4.50 36.95
N LYS A 2 18.91 4.15 36.66
CA LYS A 2 18.43 4.01 35.26
C LYS A 2 18.20 5.40 34.67
N PHE A 3 18.99 5.80 33.66
CA PHE A 3 18.75 7.03 32.91
C PHE A 3 17.40 6.94 32.20
N ARG A 4 16.43 7.77 32.60
CA ARG A 4 15.14 7.90 31.92
C ARG A 4 15.28 8.96 30.82
N SER A 5 15.22 8.53 29.57
CA SER A 5 15.19 9.44 28.41
C SER A 5 13.77 9.97 28.20
N THR A 6 13.62 11.28 28.07
CA THR A 6 12.34 11.95 27.74
C THR A 6 12.12 12.10 26.23
N ALA A 7 13.06 11.61 25.41
CA ALA A 7 13.03 11.79 23.96
C ALA A 7 11.74 11.26 23.30
N LEU A 8 11.26 10.09 23.73
CA LEU A 8 10.01 9.51 23.22
C LEU A 8 8.79 10.38 23.52
N VAL A 9 8.67 10.85 24.77
CA VAL A 9 7.56 11.72 25.20
C VAL A 9 7.59 13.04 24.44
N LYS A 10 8.80 13.60 24.24
CA LYS A 10 8.99 14.83 23.48
C LYS A 10 8.60 14.65 22.01
N GLY A 11 9.02 13.56 21.37
CA GLY A 11 8.65 13.23 20.00
C GLY A 11 7.14 13.07 19.83
N PHE A 12 6.49 12.35 20.74
CA PHE A 12 5.03 12.16 20.69
C PHE A 12 4.27 13.49 20.83
N ARG A 13 4.70 14.37 21.75
CA ARG A 13 4.11 15.72 21.90
C ARG A 13 4.30 16.57 20.65
N GLN A 14 5.41 16.43 19.93
CA GLN A 14 5.66 17.13 18.67
C GLN A 14 4.77 16.62 17.52
N SER A 15 4.37 15.34 17.55
CA SER A 15 3.47 14.75 16.56
C SER A 15 1.99 15.07 16.80
N ALA A 16 1.59 15.36 18.04
CA ALA A 16 0.20 15.58 18.43
C ALA A 16 -0.54 16.67 17.60
N PRO A 17 0.05 17.82 17.25
CA PRO A 17 -0.62 18.81 16.39
C PRO A 17 -0.97 18.26 15.00
N TYR A 18 -0.09 17.47 14.40
CA TYR A 18 -0.32 16.85 13.10
C TYR A 18 -1.44 15.83 13.18
N LEU A 19 -1.49 15.03 14.26
CA LEU A 19 -2.56 14.08 14.46
C LEU A 19 -3.91 14.80 14.61
N ASN A 20 -4.00 15.78 15.52
CA ASN A 20 -5.22 16.56 15.74
C ASN A 20 -5.73 17.24 14.46
N ALA A 21 -4.84 17.66 13.57
CA ALA A 21 -5.21 18.24 12.29
C ALA A 21 -5.85 17.25 11.30
N HIS A 22 -5.72 15.93 11.51
CA HIS A 22 -6.12 14.90 10.54
C HIS A 22 -7.09 13.85 11.09
N ILE A 23 -7.36 13.81 12.41
CA ILE A 23 -8.42 12.97 12.98
C ILE A 23 -9.76 13.22 12.26
N GLY A 24 -10.46 12.14 11.90
CA GLY A 24 -11.74 12.16 11.20
C GLY A 24 -11.65 12.51 9.70
N LYS A 25 -10.50 12.99 9.21
CA LYS A 25 -10.30 13.29 7.78
C LYS A 25 -10.09 12.01 6.98
N THR A 26 -10.46 12.06 5.71
CA THR A 26 -10.17 11.00 4.75
C THR A 26 -8.81 11.22 4.13
N ILE A 27 -7.95 10.20 4.15
CA ILE A 27 -6.64 10.22 3.51
C ILE A 27 -6.62 9.13 2.44
N VAL A 28 -6.33 9.53 1.21
CA VAL A 28 -6.13 8.60 0.09
C VAL A 28 -4.64 8.33 -0.04
N ILE A 29 -4.25 7.07 0.07
CA ILE A 29 -2.86 6.62 -0.07
C ILE A 29 -2.78 5.75 -1.32
N MET A 30 -1.92 6.11 -2.26
CA MET A 30 -1.63 5.28 -3.44
C MET A 30 -0.30 4.56 -3.25
N LEU A 31 -0.33 3.22 -3.32
CA LEU A 31 0.87 2.39 -3.32
C LEU A 31 1.11 1.81 -4.72
N GLY A 32 2.30 2.02 -5.27
CA GLY A 32 2.71 1.31 -6.48
C GLY A 32 2.77 -0.20 -6.25
N GLY A 33 2.67 -0.98 -7.33
CA GLY A 33 2.80 -2.45 -7.23
C GLY A 33 4.21 -2.86 -6.77
N GLU A 34 5.20 -2.00 -7.02
CA GLU A 34 6.58 -2.11 -6.55
C GLU A 34 6.66 -2.00 -5.02
N ALA A 35 5.92 -1.06 -4.42
CA ALA A 35 5.87 -0.88 -2.97
C ALA A 35 5.25 -2.10 -2.27
N ILE A 36 4.28 -2.76 -2.93
CA ILE A 36 3.63 -3.97 -2.41
C ILE A 36 4.54 -5.19 -2.55
N ALA A 37 5.32 -5.28 -3.63
CA ALA A 37 6.30 -6.36 -3.82
C ALA A 37 7.54 -6.24 -2.92
N HIS A 38 7.78 -5.05 -2.36
CA HIS A 38 8.95 -4.79 -1.53
C HIS A 38 8.85 -5.49 -0.16
N ASN A 39 10.00 -5.95 0.36
CA ASN A 39 10.08 -6.60 1.67
C ASN A 39 9.66 -5.68 2.85
N ASN A 40 9.68 -4.36 2.65
CA ASN A 40 9.21 -3.36 3.62
C ASN A 40 7.68 -3.20 3.66
N PHE A 41 6.92 -3.84 2.75
CA PHE A 41 5.46 -3.71 2.72
C PHE A 41 4.76 -4.00 4.07
N PRO A 42 5.17 -5.00 4.88
CA PRO A 42 4.60 -5.22 6.21
C PRO A 42 4.71 -4.00 7.15
N HIS A 43 5.82 -3.27 7.10
CA HIS A 43 6.00 -2.07 7.91
C HIS A 43 5.04 -0.95 7.45
N ILE A 44 4.87 -0.79 6.14
CA ILE A 44 3.91 0.17 5.57
C ILE A 44 2.47 -0.17 6.01
N VAL A 45 2.10 -1.46 6.00
CA VAL A 45 0.78 -1.90 6.49
C VAL A 45 0.60 -1.52 7.96
N ASN A 46 1.60 -1.77 8.81
CA ASN A 46 1.56 -1.41 10.23
C ASN A 46 1.39 0.11 10.44
N ASP A 47 2.10 0.93 9.67
CA ASP A 47 1.98 2.38 9.74
C ASP A 47 0.58 2.85 9.33
N ILE A 48 0.02 2.28 8.25
CA ILE A 48 -1.34 2.61 7.80
C ILE A 48 -2.38 2.16 8.83
N ALA A 49 -2.22 0.97 9.42
CA ALA A 49 -3.11 0.46 10.47
C ALA A 49 -3.06 1.35 11.72
N LEU A 50 -1.87 1.84 12.08
CA LEU A 50 -1.70 2.81 13.17
C LEU A 50 -2.42 4.13 12.85
N LEU A 51 -2.29 4.67 11.64
CA LEU A 51 -3.01 5.89 11.26
C LEU A 51 -4.54 5.70 11.36
N ASN A 52 -5.04 4.54 10.92
CA ASN A 52 -6.46 4.19 11.04
C ASN A 52 -6.91 4.08 12.51
N SER A 53 -6.12 3.45 13.39
CA SER A 53 -6.44 3.34 14.82
C SER A 53 -6.40 4.67 15.57
N LEU A 54 -5.62 5.64 15.06
CA LEU A 54 -5.59 7.01 15.55
C LEU A 54 -6.76 7.88 15.05
N GLY A 55 -7.69 7.31 14.27
CA GLY A 55 -8.94 7.97 13.87
C GLY A 55 -8.92 8.61 12.48
N LEU A 56 -7.91 8.34 11.66
CA LEU A 56 -7.88 8.76 10.26
C LEU A 56 -8.69 7.76 9.42
N ARG A 57 -9.46 8.24 8.45
CA ARG A 57 -10.21 7.37 7.52
C ARG A 57 -9.36 7.09 6.28
N ILE A 58 -8.78 5.91 6.19
CA ILE A 58 -7.86 5.58 5.09
C ILE A 58 -8.61 5.00 3.88
N VAL A 59 -8.32 5.51 2.70
CA VAL A 59 -8.63 4.88 1.40
C VAL A 59 -7.31 4.45 0.77
N LEU A 60 -7.09 3.14 0.69
CA LEU A 60 -5.90 2.59 0.06
C LEU A 60 -6.18 2.28 -1.41
N VAL A 61 -5.43 2.91 -2.30
CA VAL A 61 -5.39 2.62 -3.74
C VAL A 61 -4.07 1.92 -4.03
N TYR A 62 -4.09 0.91 -4.90
CA TYR A 62 -2.88 0.21 -5.27
C TYR A 62 -2.73 0.00 -6.77
N GLY A 63 -1.48 0.07 -7.22
CA GLY A 63 -1.07 -0.37 -8.54
C GLY A 63 -0.70 -1.85 -8.57
N ALA A 64 -0.60 -2.41 -9.78
CA ALA A 64 -0.28 -3.83 -9.98
C ALA A 64 0.73 -4.05 -11.12
N ARG A 65 1.45 -3.01 -11.56
CA ARG A 65 2.27 -3.09 -12.80
C ARG A 65 3.27 -4.25 -12.80
N PRO A 66 4.08 -4.47 -11.74
CA PRO A 66 5.00 -5.60 -11.68
C PRO A 66 4.29 -6.95 -11.69
N GLN A 67 3.16 -7.06 -10.98
CA GLN A 67 2.37 -8.28 -10.88
C GLN A 67 1.72 -8.64 -12.22
N ILE A 68 1.20 -7.65 -12.93
CA ILE A 68 0.68 -7.84 -14.30
C ILE A 68 1.81 -8.26 -15.24
N SER A 69 2.98 -7.60 -15.19
CA SER A 69 4.14 -8.00 -16.01
C SER A 69 4.51 -9.46 -15.77
N LEU A 70 4.62 -9.87 -14.51
CA LEU A 70 4.96 -11.24 -14.13
C LEU A 70 3.98 -12.25 -14.73
N LEU A 71 2.66 -12.01 -14.58
CA LEU A 71 1.65 -12.92 -15.14
C LEU A 71 1.66 -12.93 -16.67
N THR A 72 1.86 -11.78 -17.31
CA THR A 72 1.97 -11.71 -18.78
C THR A 72 3.19 -12.45 -19.31
N GLU A 73 4.33 -12.36 -18.62
CA GLU A 73 5.56 -13.08 -18.99
C GLU A 73 5.39 -14.59 -18.78
N GLN A 74 4.84 -15.02 -17.64
CA GLN A 74 4.57 -16.43 -17.35
C GLN A 74 3.58 -17.06 -18.33
N ALA A 75 2.61 -16.29 -18.81
CA ALA A 75 1.64 -16.72 -19.81
C ALA A 75 2.21 -16.71 -21.25
N GLY A 76 3.48 -16.34 -21.45
CA GLY A 76 4.10 -16.18 -22.76
C GLY A 76 3.44 -15.08 -23.60
N TYR A 77 2.83 -14.08 -22.95
CA TYR A 77 2.03 -13.04 -23.58
C TYR A 77 2.48 -11.64 -23.13
N PRO A 78 3.74 -11.22 -23.39
CA PRO A 78 4.23 -9.92 -22.99
C PRO A 78 3.45 -8.82 -23.70
N THR A 79 2.99 -7.81 -22.95
CA THR A 79 2.18 -6.71 -23.50
C THR A 79 2.98 -5.40 -23.52
N PRO A 80 3.00 -4.67 -24.64
CA PRO A 80 3.77 -3.43 -24.76
C PRO A 80 3.17 -2.27 -23.96
N TYR A 81 3.99 -1.23 -23.77
CA TYR A 81 3.57 0.05 -23.23
C TYR A 81 3.61 1.13 -24.32
N HIS A 82 2.64 2.04 -24.28
CA HIS A 82 2.62 3.25 -25.08
C HIS A 82 2.47 4.46 -24.15
N LYS A 83 3.44 5.39 -24.18
CA LYS A 83 3.45 6.60 -23.35
C LYS A 83 3.22 6.33 -21.84
N GLY A 84 3.83 5.26 -21.33
CA GLY A 84 3.72 4.89 -19.92
C GLY A 84 2.40 4.23 -19.52
N VAL A 85 1.50 3.94 -20.48
CA VAL A 85 0.25 3.20 -20.30
C VAL A 85 0.38 1.83 -20.97
N ARG A 86 -0.02 0.75 -20.29
CA ARG A 86 0.03 -0.60 -20.86
C ARG A 86 -1.06 -0.73 -21.94
N ILE A 87 -0.68 -1.18 -23.13
CA ILE A 87 -1.65 -1.58 -24.14
C ILE A 87 -2.31 -2.86 -23.62
N THR A 88 -3.62 -2.81 -23.40
CA THR A 88 -4.36 -3.88 -22.72
C THR A 88 -5.52 -4.33 -23.62
N ASP A 89 -5.32 -5.45 -24.32
CA ASP A 89 -6.39 -6.16 -25.02
C ASP A 89 -7.17 -7.08 -24.07
N ALA A 90 -8.13 -7.86 -24.61
CA ALA A 90 -8.96 -8.75 -23.81
C ALA A 90 -8.15 -9.80 -23.01
N ARG A 91 -7.08 -10.36 -23.59
CA ARG A 91 -6.26 -11.37 -22.92
C ARG A 91 -5.40 -10.73 -21.82
N ALA A 92 -4.81 -9.57 -22.13
CA ALA A 92 -4.05 -8.78 -21.16
C ALA A 92 -4.93 -8.33 -19.97
N LEU A 93 -6.19 -7.97 -20.24
CA LEU A 93 -7.15 -7.56 -19.22
C LEU A 93 -7.48 -8.71 -18.25
N GLU A 94 -7.67 -9.93 -18.74
CA GLU A 94 -7.91 -11.08 -17.86
C GLU A 94 -6.72 -11.36 -16.93
N LEU A 95 -5.49 -11.29 -17.45
CA LEU A 95 -4.29 -11.39 -16.61
C LEU A 95 -4.19 -10.23 -15.62
N ALA A 96 -4.59 -9.02 -16.03
CA ALA A 96 -4.60 -7.86 -15.15
C ALA A 96 -5.63 -8.01 -14.01
N LYS A 97 -6.82 -8.53 -14.29
CA LYS A 97 -7.84 -8.84 -13.28
C LYS A 97 -7.35 -9.89 -12.29
N GLN A 98 -6.65 -10.92 -12.75
CA GLN A 98 -6.05 -11.95 -11.89
C GLN A 98 -5.02 -11.33 -10.93
N ALA A 99 -4.06 -10.55 -11.44
CA ALA A 99 -3.07 -9.86 -10.62
C ALA A 99 -3.73 -8.90 -9.61
N ALA A 100 -4.72 -8.11 -10.03
CA ALA A 100 -5.42 -7.19 -9.17
C ALA A 100 -6.23 -7.89 -8.06
N GLY A 101 -6.89 -9.01 -8.39
CA GLY A 101 -7.65 -9.81 -7.45
C GLY A 101 -6.76 -10.52 -6.43
N GLN A 102 -5.64 -11.09 -6.85
CA GLN A 102 -4.64 -11.68 -5.96
C GLN A 102 -4.10 -10.61 -4.99
N LEU A 103 -3.69 -9.45 -5.51
CA LEU A 103 -3.22 -8.34 -4.68
C LEU A 103 -4.28 -7.86 -3.69
N GLN A 104 -5.56 -7.75 -4.10
CA GLN A 104 -6.63 -7.36 -3.19
C GLN A 104 -6.69 -8.29 -1.98
N LEU A 105 -6.64 -9.61 -2.22
CA LEU A 105 -6.69 -10.61 -1.16
C LEU A 105 -5.46 -10.52 -0.26
N ASP A 106 -4.26 -10.43 -0.84
CA ASP A 106 -3.00 -10.35 -0.09
C ASP A 106 -2.94 -9.09 0.78
N ILE A 107 -3.36 -7.94 0.25
CA ILE A 107 -3.41 -6.67 0.99
C ILE A 107 -4.43 -6.78 2.12
N THR A 108 -5.65 -7.24 1.82
CA THR A 108 -6.74 -7.34 2.81
C THR A 108 -6.37 -8.30 3.94
N ALA A 109 -5.74 -9.43 3.62
CA ALA A 109 -5.26 -10.40 4.61
C ALA A 109 -4.28 -9.75 5.60
N ARG A 110 -3.34 -8.92 5.10
CA ARG A 110 -2.37 -8.23 5.96
C ARG A 110 -3.02 -7.21 6.89
N PHE A 111 -4.09 -6.55 6.47
CA PHE A 111 -4.86 -5.64 7.31
C PHE A 111 -5.83 -6.35 8.28
N SER A 112 -6.10 -7.65 8.07
CA SER A 112 -7.04 -8.43 8.90
C SER A 112 -6.36 -9.14 10.09
N MET A 113 -5.02 -9.12 10.17
CA MET A 113 -4.27 -9.76 11.25
C MET A 113 -4.08 -8.87 12.50
N GLY A 114 -4.84 -7.77 12.60
CA GLY A 114 -4.79 -6.81 13.72
C GLY A 114 -6.04 -6.84 14.58
#